data_AF-Q5U9R6-F1
#
_entry.id   AF-Q5U9R6-F1
#
_cell.length_a   1.000
_cell.length_b   1.000
_cell.length_c   1.000
_cell.angle_alpha   90.00
_cell.angle_beta   90.00
_cell.angle_gamma   90.00
#
_symmetry.space_group_name_H-M   'P 1'
#
loop_
_entity.id
_entity.type
_entity.pdbx_description
1 polymer ?
#
loop_
_entity_poly.entity_id
_entity_poly.type
_entity_poly.pdbx_seq_one_letter_code
_entity_poly.pdbx_strand_id
1 'polypeptide(L)'
;LTKTRDLNHCQEKVMKDIGLAYTEKCAKCQQDSKNLRGATAYNYVLKQVANGILILKASVNELIQFSPFNEMNGAAQMETKQSLVFLEIQRTPIVPLQEQYLHRGSLKYEFSTELLQTPIQLIKVNNVQA
;
A
#
# COMPACT_ATOMS: atom_id res chain seq x y z
N LEU A 1 6.40 19.18 3.19
CA LEU A 1 7.21 18.01 3.61
C LEU A 1 7.08 16.93 2.56
N THR A 2 8.19 16.37 2.09
CA THR A 2 8.15 15.23 1.17
C THR A 2 8.80 14.03 1.86
N LYS A 3 8.14 12.88 1.74
CA LYS A 3 8.67 11.59 2.22
C LYS A 3 8.65 10.60 1.09
N THR A 4 9.69 9.78 1.00
CA THR A 4 9.78 8.71 0.00
C THR A 4 9.96 7.37 0.70
N ARG A 5 9.38 6.32 0.12
CA ARG A 5 9.49 4.94 0.59
C ARG A 5 10.04 4.10 -0.55
N ASP A 6 11.17 3.45 -0.32
CA ASP A 6 11.69 2.42 -1.23
C ASP A 6 11.07 1.06 -0.86
N LEU A 7 10.24 0.51 -1.76
CA LEU A 7 9.57 -0.78 -1.54
C LEU A 7 10.50 -1.99 -1.73
N ASN A 8 11.75 -1.74 -2.13
CA ASN A 8 12.79 -2.76 -2.27
C ASN A 8 13.69 -2.89 -1.03
N HIS A 9 13.59 -1.95 -0.10
CA HIS A 9 14.42 -1.89 1.09
C HIS A 9 13.56 -1.72 2.34
N CYS A 10 12.78 -2.76 2.64
CA CYS A 10 11.91 -2.83 3.81
C CYS A 10 12.48 -3.82 4.84
N GLN A 11 12.38 -3.48 6.12
CA GLN A 11 12.63 -4.45 7.20
C GLN A 11 11.59 -5.59 7.14
N GLU A 12 10.33 -5.25 6.87
CA GLU A 12 9.25 -6.19 6.70
C GLU A 12 8.38 -5.75 5.53
N LYS A 13 8.23 -6.64 4.54
CA LYS A 13 7.42 -6.39 3.35
C LYS A 13 6.17 -7.26 3.41
N VAL A 14 5.00 -6.64 3.36
CA VAL A 14 3.73 -7.37 3.25
C VAL A 14 3.58 -7.84 1.81
N MET A 15 3.71 -9.15 1.61
CA MET A 15 3.61 -9.82 0.32
C MET A 15 3.11 -11.24 0.56
N LYS A 16 2.38 -11.79 -0.41
CA LYS A 16 1.93 -13.18 -0.38
C LYS A 16 2.27 -13.84 -1.71
N ASP A 17 3.13 -14.84 -1.63
CA ASP A 17 3.56 -15.62 -2.77
C ASP A 17 2.80 -16.95 -2.80
N ILE A 18 2.36 -17.36 -3.98
CA ILE A 18 1.64 -18.62 -4.19
C ILE A 18 2.34 -19.40 -5.31
N GLY A 19 2.59 -20.68 -5.08
CA GLY A 19 3.21 -21.56 -6.08
C GLY A 19 4.74 -21.43 -6.22
N LEU A 20 5.41 -20.67 -5.35
CA LEU A 20 6.87 -20.48 -5.38
C LEU A 20 7.65 -21.44 -4.46
N ALA A 21 6.99 -22.46 -3.90
CA ALA A 21 7.56 -23.35 -2.87
C ALA A 21 8.85 -24.08 -3.31
N TYR A 22 9.01 -24.34 -4.61
CA TYR A 22 10.17 -25.03 -5.18
C TYR A 22 11.16 -24.09 -5.88
N THR A 23 10.98 -22.77 -5.75
CA THR A 23 11.91 -21.81 -6.35
C THR A 23 13.10 -21.57 -5.45
N GLU A 24 14.29 -21.44 -6.04
CA GLU A 24 15.51 -21.12 -5.32
C GLU A 24 15.90 -19.66 -5.50
N LYS A 25 16.38 -19.04 -4.43
CA LYS A 25 16.83 -17.65 -4.47
C LYS A 25 18.24 -17.58 -5.05
N CYS A 26 18.38 -17.02 -6.25
CA CYS A 26 19.68 -16.68 -6.82
C CYS A 26 20.12 -15.27 -6.40
N ALA A 27 21.03 -15.16 -5.42
CA ALA A 27 21.51 -13.87 -4.91
C ALA A 27 22.25 -13.03 -5.97
N LYS A 28 23.11 -13.68 -6.78
CA LYS A 28 23.84 -13.00 -7.86
C LYS A 28 22.90 -12.44 -8.92
N CYS A 29 21.90 -13.23 -9.34
CA CYS A 29 20.89 -12.81 -10.31
C CYS A 29 20.11 -11.56 -9.82
N GLN A 30 19.81 -11.48 -8.52
CA GLN A 30 19.11 -10.35 -7.92
C GLN A 30 19.98 -9.09 -7.76
N GLN A 31 21.30 -9.23 -7.83
CA GLN A 31 22.21 -8.08 -7.94
C GLN A 31 22.25 -7.56 -9.38
N ASP A 32 22.22 -8.48 -10.36
CA ASP A 32 22.25 -8.16 -11.78
C ASP A 32 20.93 -7.52 -12.25
N SER A 33 19.78 -8.03 -11.81
CA SER A 33 18.46 -7.48 -12.13
C SER A 33 17.43 -7.78 -11.05
N LYS A 34 16.56 -6.81 -10.75
CA LYS A 34 15.39 -6.99 -9.88
C LYS A 34 14.11 -7.01 -10.70
N ASN A 35 13.40 -8.13 -10.64
CA ASN A 35 12.16 -8.31 -11.39
C ASN A 35 11.00 -7.47 -10.87
N LEU A 36 10.96 -7.19 -9.56
CA LEU A 36 9.93 -6.36 -8.95
C LEU A 36 10.60 -5.16 -8.28
N ARG A 37 10.19 -3.96 -8.67
CA ARG A 37 10.63 -2.71 -8.07
C ARG A 37 9.43 -1.88 -7.68
N GLY A 38 9.58 -1.08 -6.63
CA GLY A 38 8.63 0.00 -6.42
C GLY A 38 9.13 1.08 -5.50
N ALA A 39 8.51 2.24 -5.61
CA ALA A 39 8.76 3.37 -4.74
C ALA A 39 7.48 4.19 -4.58
N THR A 40 7.34 4.82 -3.43
CA THR A 40 6.22 5.70 -3.11
C THR A 40 6.75 7.07 -2.73
N ALA A 41 6.17 8.13 -3.28
CA ALA A 41 6.44 9.50 -2.88
C ALA A 41 5.18 10.13 -2.29
N TYR A 42 5.31 10.69 -1.10
CA TYR A 42 4.26 11.39 -0.36
C TYR A 42 4.65 12.87 -0.24
N ASN A 43 3.80 13.74 -0.75
CA ASN A 43 3.97 15.19 -0.66
C ASN A 43 2.89 15.79 0.23
N TYR A 44 3.32 16.50 1.27
CA TYR A 44 2.43 17.09 2.27
C TYR A 44 2.55 18.61 2.31
N VAL A 45 1.40 19.28 2.29
CA VAL A 45 1.24 20.68 2.72
C VAL A 45 0.74 20.64 4.16
N LEU A 46 1.54 21.18 5.07
CA LEU A 46 1.33 21.08 6.52
C LEU A 46 1.17 22.48 7.11
N LYS A 47 0.29 22.62 8.10
CA LYS A 47 0.12 23.83 8.90
C LYS A 47 0.36 23.51 10.37
N GLN A 48 1.27 24.25 11.00
CA GLN A 48 1.50 24.16 12.44
C GLN A 48 0.29 24.76 13.18
N VAL A 49 -0.15 24.09 14.23
CA VAL A 49 -1.23 24.55 15.13
C VAL A 49 -0.80 24.32 16.58
N ALA A 50 -1.46 24.96 17.55
CA ALA A 50 -1.03 24.96 18.95
C ALA A 50 -0.74 23.57 19.54
N ASN A 51 -1.50 22.54 19.12
CA ASN A 51 -1.39 21.17 19.65
C ASN A 51 -0.87 20.15 18.61
N GLY A 52 -0.21 20.59 17.53
CA GLY A 52 0.37 19.68 16.55
C GLY A 52 0.42 20.19 15.12
N ILE A 53 0.26 19.26 14.17
CA ILE A 53 0.36 19.54 12.73
C ILE A 53 -0.95 19.17 12.05
N LEU A 54 -1.55 20.13 11.35
CA LEU A 54 -2.69 19.90 10.47
C LEU A 54 -2.19 19.61 9.05
N ILE A 55 -2.63 18.49 8.47
CA ILE A 55 -2.38 18.17 7.06
C ILE A 55 -3.41 18.93 6.23
N LEU A 56 -2.96 19.92 5.45
CA LEU A 56 -3.83 20.66 4.53
C LEU A 56 -4.01 19.93 3.21
N LYS A 57 -2.95 19.26 2.74
CA LYS A 57 -2.99 18.45 1.54
C LYS A 57 -1.97 17.32 1.64
N ALA A 58 -2.34 16.13 1.20
CA ALA A 58 -1.42 15.05 0.91
C ALA A 58 -1.64 14.57 -0.52
N SER A 59 -0.56 14.45 -1.28
CA SER A 59 -0.57 13.89 -2.63
C SER A 59 0.45 12.77 -2.70
N VAL A 60 0.02 11.60 -3.14
CA VAL A 60 0.83 10.39 -3.19
C VAL A 60 0.94 9.91 -4.62
N ASN A 61 2.14 9.51 -5.01
CA ASN A 61 2.38 8.72 -6.22
C ASN A 61 3.17 7.47 -5.84
N GLU A 62 2.63 6.30 -6.12
CA GLU A 62 3.31 5.03 -5.99
C GLU A 62 3.48 4.40 -7.37
N LEU A 63 4.69 3.94 -7.67
CA LEU A 63 4.97 3.20 -8.89
C LEU A 63 5.51 1.82 -8.49
N ILE A 64 4.87 0.77 -8.99
CA ILE A 64 5.35 -0.61 -8.89
C ILE A 64 5.58 -1.10 -10.31
N GLN A 65 6.78 -1.61 -10.56
CA GLN A 65 7.22 -2.11 -11.84
C GLN A 65 7.56 -3.60 -11.73
N PHE A 66 7.05 -4.38 -12.66
CA PHE A 66 7.42 -5.78 -12.85
C PHE A 66 8.06 -5.98 -14.22
N SER A 67 9.30 -6.47 -14.24
CA SER A 67 9.97 -6.91 -15.46
C SER A 67 10.39 -8.38 -15.31
N PRO A 68 9.85 -9.29 -16.12
CA PRO A 68 10.27 -10.70 -16.10
C PRO A 68 11.69 -10.89 -16.66
N PHE A 69 12.19 -9.93 -17.46
CA PHE A 69 13.51 -9.95 -18.07
C PHE A 69 14.31 -8.70 -17.68
N ASN A 70 15.21 -8.25 -18.55
CA ASN A 70 15.83 -6.93 -18.42
C ASN A 70 14.78 -5.83 -18.65
N GLU A 71 14.81 -4.79 -17.81
CA GLU A 71 13.94 -3.62 -17.91
C GLU A 71 14.00 -2.93 -19.28
N MET A 72 15.15 -2.97 -19.96
CA MET A 72 15.29 -2.43 -21.32
C MET A 72 14.39 -3.13 -22.35
N ASN A 73 13.99 -4.38 -22.09
CA ASN A 73 13.10 -5.15 -22.96
C ASN A 73 11.62 -4.91 -22.63
N GLY A 74 11.32 -3.96 -21.74
CA GLY A 74 9.99 -3.62 -21.31
C GLY A 74 9.66 -4.10 -19.89
N ALA A 75 8.66 -3.44 -19.30
CA ALA A 75 8.15 -3.77 -17.98
C ALA A 75 6.66 -3.44 -17.90
N ALA A 76 5.92 -4.23 -17.12
CA ALA A 76 4.58 -3.86 -16.69
C ALA A 76 4.68 -2.90 -15.51
N GLN A 77 3.84 -1.86 -15.48
CA GLN A 77 3.84 -0.87 -14.42
C GLN A 77 2.42 -0.68 -13.88
N MET A 78 2.34 -0.50 -12.56
CA MET A 78 1.15 -0.07 -11.84
C MET A 78 1.46 1.28 -11.18
N GLU A 79 0.71 2.30 -11.55
CA GLU A 79 0.77 3.63 -10.94
C GLU A 79 -0.47 3.85 -10.06
N THR A 80 -0.25 4.23 -8.80
CA THR A 80 -1.31 4.56 -7.85
C THR A 80 -1.17 6.02 -7.40
N LYS A 81 -2.25 6.80 -7.54
CA LYS A 81 -2.31 8.19 -7.07
C LYS A 81 -3.34 8.35 -5.98
N GLN A 82 -2.99 9.08 -4.92
CA GLN A 82 -3.92 9.43 -3.86
C GLN A 82 -3.88 10.95 -3.63
N SER A 83 -5.04 11.53 -3.35
CA SER A 83 -5.17 12.94 -3.02
C SER A 83 -6.09 13.11 -1.83
N LEU A 84 -5.57 13.74 -0.77
CA LEU A 84 -6.32 14.15 0.41
C LEU A 84 -6.20 15.66 0.53
N VAL A 85 -7.34 16.36 0.62
CA VAL A 85 -7.38 17.82 0.74
C VAL A 85 -8.27 18.17 1.92
N PHE A 86 -7.72 18.99 2.82
CA PHE A 86 -8.46 19.57 3.93
C PHE A 86 -9.43 20.63 3.40
N LEU A 87 -10.69 20.52 3.79
CA LEU A 87 -11.73 21.49 3.44
C LEU A 87 -11.96 22.47 4.58
N GLU A 88 -12.42 21.97 5.73
CA GLU A 88 -12.71 22.78 6.90
C GLU A 88 -12.73 21.93 8.18
N ILE A 89 -12.72 22.61 9.34
CA ILE A 89 -13.00 22.00 10.65
C ILE A 89 -14.42 22.42 11.03
N GLN A 90 -15.31 21.45 11.17
CA GLN A 90 -16.65 21.68 11.71
C GLN A 90 -16.64 21.47 13.23
N ARG A 91 -17.27 22.40 13.97
CA ARG A 91 -17.45 22.27 15.42
C ARG A 91 -18.72 21.48 15.68
N THR A 92 -18.58 20.17 15.85
CA THR A 92 -19.68 19.29 16.25
C THR A 92 -19.67 19.09 17.78
N PRO A 93 -20.85 18.95 18.41
CA PRO A 93 -20.93 18.55 19.81
C PRO A 93 -20.22 17.22 20.04
N ILE A 94 -19.51 17.08 21.16
CA ILE A 94 -18.90 15.81 21.54
C ILE A 94 -20.03 14.87 21.95
N VAL A 95 -20.40 13.96 21.06
CA VAL A 95 -21.36 12.88 21.33
C VAL A 95 -20.60 11.69 21.90
N PRO A 96 -21.13 10.96 22.90
CA PRO A 96 -20.54 9.71 23.34
C PRO A 96 -20.35 8.76 22.15
N LEU A 97 -19.15 8.18 22.01
CA LEU A 97 -18.88 7.19 20.98
C LEU A 97 -19.89 6.04 21.11
N GLN A 98 -20.74 5.89 20.09
CA GLN A 98 -21.71 4.79 20.00
C GLN A 98 -21.10 3.52 19.39
N GLU A 99 -19.89 3.62 18.85
CA GLU A 99 -19.21 2.50 18.21
C GLU A 99 -18.42 1.66 19.22
N GLN A 100 -18.45 0.34 19.03
CA GLN A 100 -17.61 -0.57 19.79
C GLN A 100 -16.15 -0.44 19.34
N TYR A 101 -15.25 -0.24 20.30
CA TYR A 101 -13.82 -0.20 20.03
C TYR A 101 -13.27 -1.61 19.78
N LEU A 102 -13.42 -2.09 18.54
CA LEU A 102 -12.90 -3.37 18.12
C LEU A 102 -11.46 -3.21 17.64
N HIS A 103 -10.53 -3.96 18.24
CA HIS A 103 -9.13 -3.98 17.82
C HIS A 103 -9.03 -4.65 16.44
N ARG A 104 -8.53 -3.92 15.44
CA ARG A 104 -8.37 -4.39 14.04
C ARG A 104 -6.91 -4.54 13.60
N GLY A 105 -6.00 -4.74 14.55
CA GLY A 105 -4.58 -4.92 14.25
C GLY A 105 -3.85 -3.61 13.95
N SER A 106 -2.91 -3.67 13.01
CA SER A 106 -1.97 -2.58 12.70
C SER A 106 -2.35 -1.80 11.43
N LEU A 107 -1.57 -0.77 11.08
CA LEU A 107 -1.72 -0.06 9.81
C LEU A 107 -1.22 -0.86 8.59
N LYS A 108 -0.49 -1.96 8.81
CA LYS A 108 -0.04 -2.82 7.72
C LYS A 108 -1.25 -3.52 7.11
N TYR A 109 -1.20 -3.74 5.80
CA TYR A 109 -2.25 -4.48 5.11
C TYR A 109 -2.35 -5.92 5.63
N GLU A 110 -3.56 -6.38 5.90
CA GLU A 110 -3.86 -7.76 6.31
C GLU A 110 -4.64 -8.45 5.19
N PHE A 111 -4.14 -9.59 4.73
CA PHE A 111 -4.81 -10.38 3.68
C PHE A 111 -6.06 -11.05 4.25
N SER A 112 -7.22 -10.85 3.60
CA SER A 112 -8.44 -11.58 3.94
C SER A 112 -8.27 -13.09 3.69
N THR A 113 -8.88 -13.90 4.55
CA THR A 113 -8.98 -15.36 4.42
C THR A 113 -9.95 -15.79 3.31
N GLU A 114 -10.84 -14.89 2.89
CA GLU A 114 -11.94 -15.16 1.95
C GLU A 114 -11.51 -15.05 0.47
N LEU A 115 -10.41 -14.36 0.19
CA LEU A 115 -9.99 -14.06 -1.18
C LEU A 115 -9.21 -15.24 -1.76
N LEU A 116 -9.83 -15.95 -2.71
CA LEU A 116 -9.15 -16.83 -3.66
C LEU A 116 -8.17 -15.96 -4.47
N GLN A 117 -6.88 -16.02 -4.17
CA GLN A 117 -5.84 -15.20 -4.79
C GLN A 117 -5.37 -15.70 -6.17
N THR A 118 -6.15 -16.57 -6.81
CA THR A 118 -5.92 -16.93 -8.22
C THR A 118 -6.40 -15.80 -9.13
N PRO A 119 -5.85 -15.59 -10.34
CA PRO A 119 -6.43 -14.68 -11.32
C PRO A 119 -7.86 -15.14 -11.65
N ILE A 120 -8.87 -14.44 -11.15
CA ILE A 120 -10.24 -14.96 -11.01
C ILE A 120 -11.07 -14.63 -12.26
N GLN A 121 -11.79 -15.64 -12.77
CA GLN A 121 -13.14 -15.41 -13.30
C GLN A 121 -13.98 -14.78 -12.19
N LEU A 122 -14.47 -13.55 -12.34
CA LEU A 122 -15.20 -12.85 -11.29
C LEU A 122 -16.40 -13.68 -10.78
N ILE A 123 -16.28 -14.31 -9.60
CA ILE A 123 -17.38 -15.01 -8.95
C ILE A 123 -18.09 -13.99 -8.06
N LYS A 124 -19.38 -13.78 -8.31
CA LYS A 124 -20.22 -12.91 -7.49
C LYS A 124 -20.36 -13.54 -6.10
N VAL A 125 -19.68 -12.95 -5.11
CA VAL A 125 -19.76 -13.40 -3.73
C VAL A 125 -21.12 -12.97 -3.15
N ASN A 126 -22.09 -13.89 -3.15
CA ASN A 126 -23.44 -13.61 -2.66
C ASN A 126 -23.64 -13.95 -1.18
N ASN A 127 -22.73 -14.73 -0.56
CA ASN A 127 -22.78 -15.09 0.86
C ASN A 127 -21.39 -15.49 1.33
N VAL A 128 -20.76 -14.68 2.18
CA VAL A 128 -19.65 -15.13 3.03
C VAL A 128 -20.20 -15.22 4.44
N GLN A 129 -20.14 -16.41 5.03
CA GLN A 129 -20.41 -16.58 6.47
C GLN A 129 -19.09 -16.40 7.21
N ALA A 130 -19.11 -15.52 8.21
CA ALA A 130 -17.98 -15.16 9.06
C ALA A 130 -17.57 -16.29 10.01
#